data_AF-A0A380RBS8-F1
#
_entry.id   AF-A0A380RBS8-F1
#
_cell.length_a   1.000
_cell.length_b   1.000
_cell.length_c   1.000
_cell.angle_alpha   90.00
_cell.angle_beta   90.00
_cell.angle_gamma   90.00
#
_symmetry.space_group_name_H-M   'P 1'
#
loop_
_entity.id
_entity.type
_entity.pdbx_description
1 polymer ?
#
loop_
_entity_poly.entity_id
_entity_poly.type
_entity_poly.pdbx_seq_one_letter_code
_entity_poly.pdbx_strand_id
1 'polypeptide(L)'
;MAIVKSNICKQCGGLLDIDIDRQVYICPFCGVTFDYEYFRRDNVLDIAKKSIARREFGAAQDAYEYMLKKDPHNFEALRGLILCKCKWNSMLPMLQHNEVHLMPDELTLINAINNCDSEHKEYFNMIKYALEALKDYRKSKSDLTVIESDKVAARNQLRRLTTAQALNNSKFTNTVSDLAGGIAESGKLAAAVVEIGLLLIVGLGYYTFAYSQYWLPVCLTGIILLFVAIYQINKALTNKALKAAMVPVREKLEELEELSDAKKDECVNYLTTYKTLTSTIVNTFPIKEDGEGKPVIRENSGNEPQKASSDYPRLRKMD
;
A
#
# COMPACT_ATOMS: atom_id res chain seq x y z
N MET A 1 -33.38 15.34 38.14
CA MET A 1 -34.23 16.53 37.89
C MET A 1 -33.95 17.00 36.48
N ALA A 2 -34.94 16.92 35.59
CA ALA A 2 -34.78 17.44 34.22
C ALA A 2 -34.89 18.97 34.29
N ILE A 3 -33.81 19.67 33.94
CA ILE A 3 -33.83 21.12 33.75
C ILE A 3 -34.68 21.36 32.49
N VAL A 4 -35.94 21.72 32.70
CA VAL A 4 -36.81 22.16 31.60
C VAL A 4 -36.24 23.50 31.13
N LYS A 5 -35.65 23.53 29.93
CA LYS A 5 -35.25 24.79 29.28
C LYS A 5 -36.52 25.61 29.10
N SER A 6 -36.70 26.61 29.96
CA SER A 6 -37.81 27.56 29.85
C SER A 6 -37.59 28.46 28.64
N ASN A 7 -38.50 28.42 27.67
CA ASN A 7 -38.47 29.36 26.56
C ASN A 7 -39.02 30.71 27.03
N ILE A 8 -38.26 31.78 26.78
CA ILE A 8 -38.57 33.15 27.21
C ILE A 8 -39.07 33.94 26.00
N CYS A 9 -40.19 34.66 26.18
CA CYS A 9 -40.77 35.52 25.15
C CYS A 9 -39.83 36.68 24.81
N LYS A 10 -39.51 36.86 23.51
CA LYS A 10 -38.60 37.93 23.05
C LYS A 10 -39.16 39.35 23.25
N GLN A 11 -40.48 39.51 23.34
CA GLN A 11 -41.12 40.84 23.46
C GLN A 11 -41.24 41.32 24.90
N CYS A 12 -41.53 40.43 25.85
CA CYS A 12 -41.85 40.82 27.22
C CYS A 12 -41.06 40.06 28.31
N GLY A 13 -40.19 39.10 27.94
CA GLY A 13 -39.43 38.30 28.89
C GLY A 13 -40.24 37.27 29.67
N GLY A 14 -41.53 37.09 29.36
CA GLY A 14 -42.40 36.13 30.03
C GLY A 14 -42.11 34.68 29.63
N LEU A 15 -42.37 33.74 30.54
CA LEU A 15 -42.32 32.30 30.24
C LEU A 15 -43.39 31.94 29.21
N LEU A 16 -43.01 31.22 28.16
CA LEU A 16 -43.94 30.75 27.13
C LEU A 16 -44.63 29.46 27.58
N ASP A 17 -45.95 29.41 27.40
CA ASP A 17 -46.75 28.20 27.59
C ASP A 17 -46.81 27.39 26.29
N ILE A 18 -46.86 26.06 26.40
CA ILE A 18 -46.85 25.14 25.26
C ILE A 18 -48.27 24.69 24.98
N ASP A 19 -48.81 25.12 23.83
CA ASP A 19 -50.04 24.55 23.28
C ASP A 19 -49.66 23.39 22.37
N ILE A 20 -49.73 22.16 22.91
CA ILE A 20 -49.36 20.92 22.22
C ILE A 20 -50.28 20.67 21.02
N ASP A 21 -51.57 21.00 21.15
CA ASP A 21 -52.59 20.72 20.14
C ASP A 21 -52.39 21.61 18.91
N ARG A 22 -51.97 22.86 19.14
CA ARG A 22 -51.73 23.84 18.08
C ARG A 22 -50.28 23.91 17.63
N GLN A 23 -49.35 23.24 18.33
CA GLN A 23 -47.91 23.35 18.12
C GLN A 23 -47.43 24.81 18.12
N VAL A 24 -47.92 25.61 19.07
CA VAL A 24 -47.49 27.00 19.26
C VAL A 24 -47.09 27.26 20.70
N TYR A 25 -46.13 28.14 20.89
CA TYR A 25 -45.78 28.72 22.17
C TYR A 25 -46.59 30.00 22.37
N ILE A 26 -47.39 30.07 23.43
CA ILE A 26 -48.24 31.24 23.72
C ILE A 26 -47.64 31.98 24.90
N CYS A 27 -47.36 33.27 24.77
CA CYS A 27 -46.96 34.07 25.92
C CYS A 27 -48.19 34.51 26.72
N PRO A 28 -48.34 34.12 28.00
CA PRO A 28 -49.50 34.51 28.80
C PRO A 28 -49.51 36.01 29.16
N PHE A 29 -48.36 36.69 29.05
CA PHE A 29 -48.22 38.10 29.43
C PHE A 29 -48.57 39.06 28.29
N CYS A 30 -48.06 38.83 27.08
CA CYS A 30 -48.28 39.71 25.93
C CYS A 30 -49.23 39.13 24.87
N GLY A 31 -49.65 37.88 25.00
CA GLY A 31 -50.56 37.20 24.06
C GLY A 31 -49.92 36.81 22.72
N VAL A 32 -48.62 37.08 22.54
CA VAL A 32 -47.91 36.75 21.29
C VAL A 32 -47.68 35.26 21.20
N THR A 33 -47.96 34.71 20.03
CA THR A 33 -47.79 33.30 19.70
C THR A 33 -46.57 33.11 18.82
N PHE A 34 -45.75 32.09 19.12
CA PHE A 34 -44.63 31.67 18.30
C PHE A 34 -44.86 30.24 17.80
N ASP A 35 -44.67 29.97 16.52
CA ASP A 35 -44.73 28.60 16.01
C ASP A 35 -43.66 27.71 16.65
N TYR A 36 -43.99 26.44 16.91
CA TYR A 36 -43.02 25.45 17.39
C TYR A 36 -41.78 25.36 16.50
N GLU A 37 -41.96 25.54 15.20
CA GLU A 37 -40.88 25.49 14.22
C GLU A 37 -39.88 26.65 14.35
N TYR A 38 -40.31 27.79 14.88
CA TYR A 38 -39.46 28.98 15.02
C TYR A 38 -38.32 28.74 16.03
N PHE A 39 -38.60 28.06 17.15
CA PHE A 39 -37.58 27.69 18.14
C PHE A 39 -36.77 26.44 17.76
N ARG A 40 -37.23 25.67 16.76
CA ARG A 40 -36.49 24.50 16.27
C ARG A 40 -35.39 24.83 15.28
N ARG A 41 -35.54 25.85 14.41
CA ARG A 41 -34.58 26.11 13.34
C ARG A 41 -33.14 26.30 13.84
N ASP A 42 -32.91 27.23 14.75
CA ASP A 42 -31.55 27.48 15.29
C ASP A 42 -31.03 26.30 16.13
N ASN A 43 -31.95 25.51 16.71
CA ASN A 43 -31.58 24.35 17.53
C ASN A 43 -31.30 23.09 16.69
N VAL A 44 -31.82 22.96 15.46
CA VAL A 44 -31.63 21.73 14.66
C VAL A 44 -30.17 21.55 14.26
N LEU A 45 -29.49 22.61 13.81
CA LEU A 45 -28.06 22.53 13.49
C LEU A 45 -27.22 22.21 14.73
N ASP A 46 -27.54 22.82 15.87
CA ASP A 46 -26.89 22.51 17.16
C ASP A 46 -27.11 21.05 17.59
N ILE A 47 -28.33 20.53 17.41
CA ILE A 47 -28.66 19.12 17.68
C ILE A 47 -27.86 18.22 16.74
N ALA A 48 -27.78 18.56 15.45
CA ALA A 48 -27.00 17.80 14.47
C ALA A 48 -25.52 17.78 14.83
N LYS A 49 -24.93 18.94 15.15
CA LYS A 49 -23.54 19.09 15.60
C LYS A 49 -23.26 18.28 16.87
N LYS A 50 -24.16 18.35 17.88
CA LYS A 50 -24.06 17.55 19.12
C LYS A 50 -24.17 16.04 18.85
N SER A 51 -25.01 15.65 17.90
CA SER A 51 -25.19 14.25 17.50
C SER A 51 -23.93 13.73 16.79
N ILE A 52 -23.31 14.51 15.89
CA ILE A 52 -21.99 14.20 15.32
C ILE A 52 -20.94 14.04 16.43
N ALA A 53 -20.87 14.97 17.38
CA ALA A 53 -19.90 14.92 18.46
C ALA A 53 -20.04 13.64 19.31
N ARG A 54 -21.28 13.16 19.50
CA ARG A 54 -21.63 11.90 20.18
C ARG A 54 -21.48 10.65 19.32
N ARG A 55 -21.11 10.78 18.05
CA ARG A 55 -21.05 9.70 17.04
C ARG A 55 -22.42 9.06 16.73
N GLU A 56 -23.50 9.80 16.97
CA GLU A 56 -24.87 9.43 16.64
C GLU A 56 -25.17 9.87 15.19
N PHE A 57 -24.44 9.30 14.22
CA PHE A 57 -24.46 9.76 12.82
C PHE A 57 -25.83 9.66 12.14
N GLY A 58 -26.67 8.69 12.51
CA GLY A 58 -28.04 8.58 11.99
C GLY A 58 -28.92 9.75 12.41
N ALA A 59 -28.93 10.07 13.72
CA ALA A 59 -29.68 11.21 14.24
C ALA A 59 -29.17 12.55 13.68
N ALA A 60 -27.84 12.67 13.52
CA ALA A 60 -27.25 13.83 12.86
C ALA A 60 -27.69 13.96 11.40
N GLN A 61 -27.69 12.86 10.64
CA GLN A 61 -28.15 12.81 9.26
C GLN A 61 -29.60 13.30 9.13
N ASP A 62 -30.51 12.75 9.95
CA ASP A 62 -31.93 13.14 9.95
C ASP A 62 -32.11 14.65 10.20
N ALA A 63 -31.34 15.20 11.15
CA ALA A 63 -31.37 16.62 11.48
C ALA A 63 -30.83 17.51 10.34
N TYR A 64 -29.74 17.11 9.67
CA TYR A 64 -29.22 17.82 8.51
C TYR A 64 -30.16 17.73 7.30
N GLU A 65 -30.74 16.57 7.01
CA GLU A 65 -31.73 16.42 5.95
C GLU A 65 -32.97 17.28 6.23
N TYR A 66 -33.43 17.35 7.48
CA TYR A 66 -34.52 18.27 7.87
C TYR A 66 -34.13 19.73 7.65
N MET A 67 -32.89 20.13 7.91
CA MET A 67 -32.41 21.48 7.62
C MET A 67 -32.43 21.76 6.11
N LEU A 68 -31.96 20.82 5.29
CA LEU A 68 -31.95 20.97 3.83
C LEU A 68 -33.35 20.99 3.19
N LYS A 69 -34.37 20.44 3.84
CA LYS A 69 -35.77 20.61 3.41
C LYS A 69 -36.24 22.06 3.53
N LYS A 70 -35.68 22.83 4.46
CA LYS A 70 -36.03 24.24 4.68
C LYS A 70 -35.12 25.18 3.89
N ASP A 71 -33.83 24.88 3.88
CA ASP A 71 -32.81 25.64 3.17
C ASP A 71 -31.89 24.65 2.42
N PRO A 72 -32.20 24.35 1.14
CA PRO A 72 -31.44 23.39 0.35
C PRO A 72 -29.98 23.79 0.11
N HIS A 73 -29.67 25.07 0.24
CA HIS A 73 -28.35 25.64 -0.03
C HIS A 73 -27.48 25.74 1.22
N ASN A 74 -28.00 25.31 2.38
CA ASN A 74 -27.33 25.43 3.67
C ASN A 74 -25.97 24.70 3.69
N PHE A 75 -24.89 25.47 3.66
CA PHE A 75 -23.51 24.97 3.62
C PHE A 75 -23.18 24.00 4.76
N GLU A 76 -23.53 24.35 6.00
CA GLU A 76 -23.23 23.53 7.18
C GLU A 76 -23.95 22.18 7.12
N ALA A 77 -25.19 22.16 6.65
CA ALA A 77 -25.95 20.92 6.53
C ALA A 77 -25.42 20.01 5.41
N LEU A 78 -25.08 20.57 4.24
CA LEU A 78 -24.46 19.81 3.15
C LEU A 78 -23.13 19.19 3.57
N ARG A 79 -22.27 19.96 4.25
CA ARG A 79 -21.02 19.45 4.83
C ARG A 79 -21.27 18.40 5.92
N GLY A 80 -22.27 18.63 6.77
CA GLY A 80 -22.68 17.70 7.83
C GLY A 80 -23.10 16.33 7.30
N LEU A 81 -23.82 16.28 6.18
CA LEU A 81 -24.17 15.00 5.53
C LEU A 81 -22.95 14.24 5.03
N ILE A 82 -21.95 14.92 4.47
CA ILE A 82 -20.69 14.30 4.06
C ILE A 82 -19.99 13.69 5.28
N LEU A 83 -19.93 14.42 6.41
CA LEU A 83 -19.37 13.92 7.66
C LEU A 83 -20.11 12.68 8.18
N CYS A 84 -21.45 12.71 8.16
CA CYS A 84 -22.27 11.57 8.59
C CYS A 84 -22.02 10.34 7.72
N LYS A 85 -21.97 10.53 6.39
CA LYS A 85 -21.68 9.46 5.43
C LYS A 85 -20.32 8.82 5.68
N CYS A 86 -19.31 9.63 6.00
CA CYS A 86 -17.96 9.16 6.29
C CYS A 86 -17.76 8.69 7.74
N LYS A 87 -18.78 8.87 8.60
CA LYS A 87 -18.69 8.63 10.06
C LYS A 87 -17.57 9.44 10.72
N TRP A 88 -17.42 10.69 10.32
CA TRP A 88 -16.40 11.59 10.87
C TRP A 88 -16.99 12.62 11.82
N ASN A 89 -16.26 12.90 12.89
CA ASN A 89 -16.62 13.97 13.84
C ASN A 89 -16.17 15.36 13.36
N SER A 90 -15.14 15.40 12.51
CA SER A 90 -14.58 16.63 11.95
C SER A 90 -13.94 16.31 10.59
N MET A 91 -13.44 17.32 9.88
CA MET A 91 -12.72 17.09 8.60
C MET A 91 -11.28 16.62 8.78
N LEU A 92 -10.76 16.54 10.01
CA LEU A 92 -9.36 16.16 10.29
C LEU A 92 -8.96 14.77 9.78
N PRO A 93 -9.80 13.72 9.83
CA PRO A 93 -9.47 12.41 9.25
C PRO A 93 -9.13 12.47 7.76
N MET A 94 -9.59 13.51 7.04
CA MET A 94 -9.25 13.72 5.64
C MET A 94 -7.77 14.05 5.41
N LEU A 95 -7.01 14.43 6.44
CA LEU A 95 -5.56 14.58 6.35
C LEU A 95 -4.86 13.21 6.34
N GLN A 96 -5.54 12.16 6.79
CA GLN A 96 -5.05 10.79 6.86
C GLN A 96 -5.61 9.96 5.70
N HIS A 97 -4.89 9.95 4.58
CA HIS A 97 -5.27 9.27 3.32
C HIS A 97 -5.72 7.79 3.47
N ASN A 98 -5.25 7.10 4.52
CA ASN A 98 -5.61 5.72 4.86
C ASN A 98 -7.00 5.58 5.51
N GLU A 99 -7.52 6.63 6.15
CA GLU A 99 -8.83 6.61 6.83
C GLU A 99 -9.99 7.06 5.93
N VAL A 100 -9.69 7.51 4.71
CA VAL A 100 -10.71 8.08 3.82
C VAL A 100 -11.42 7.03 2.98
N HIS A 101 -12.69 6.77 3.29
CA HIS A 101 -13.53 5.82 2.53
C HIS A 101 -14.47 6.49 1.53
N LEU A 102 -14.47 7.82 1.46
CA LEU A 102 -15.31 8.57 0.52
C LEU A 102 -14.77 8.47 -0.90
N MET A 103 -15.67 8.24 -1.86
CA MET A 103 -15.35 8.20 -3.28
C MET A 103 -15.71 9.54 -3.96
N PRO A 104 -14.99 9.96 -5.01
CA PRO A 104 -15.24 11.25 -5.69
C PRO A 104 -16.60 11.32 -6.40
N ASP A 105 -17.17 10.17 -6.73
CA ASP A 105 -18.47 9.97 -7.40
C ASP A 105 -19.61 9.65 -6.42
N GLU A 106 -19.38 9.78 -5.10
CA GLU A 106 -20.42 9.55 -4.11
C GLU A 106 -21.56 10.56 -4.26
N LEU A 107 -22.80 10.05 -4.29
CA LEU A 107 -24.01 10.86 -4.50
C LEU A 107 -24.14 12.02 -3.49
N THR A 108 -23.74 11.81 -2.23
CA THR A 108 -23.79 12.86 -1.20
C THR A 108 -22.90 14.05 -1.53
N LEU A 109 -21.71 13.82 -2.11
CA LEU A 109 -20.79 14.87 -2.51
C LEU A 109 -21.28 15.59 -3.77
N ILE A 110 -21.78 14.85 -4.76
CA ILE A 110 -22.36 15.41 -5.99
C ILE A 110 -23.56 16.29 -5.65
N ASN A 111 -24.44 15.82 -4.76
CA ASN A 111 -25.59 16.59 -4.29
C ASN A 111 -25.16 17.87 -3.56
N ALA A 112 -24.09 17.82 -2.76
CA ALA A 112 -23.55 19.01 -2.10
C ALA A 112 -23.03 20.03 -3.12
N ILE A 113 -22.31 19.60 -4.17
CA ILE A 113 -21.81 20.48 -5.24
C ILE A 113 -22.97 21.13 -6.00
N ASN A 114 -24.01 20.35 -6.33
CA ASN A 114 -25.14 20.83 -7.14
C ASN A 114 -26.07 21.77 -6.36
N ASN A 115 -26.27 21.50 -5.07
CA ASN A 115 -27.22 22.25 -4.24
C ASN A 115 -26.57 23.36 -3.42
N CYS A 116 -25.25 23.53 -3.36
CA CYS A 116 -24.66 24.66 -2.63
C CYS A 116 -24.68 25.97 -3.43
N ASP A 117 -24.60 27.10 -2.72
CA ASP A 117 -24.41 28.41 -3.31
C ASP A 117 -23.07 28.52 -4.06
N SER A 118 -22.99 29.42 -5.04
CA SER A 118 -21.78 29.61 -5.87
C SER A 118 -20.53 29.89 -5.05
N GLU A 119 -20.66 30.58 -3.91
CA GLU A 119 -19.55 30.90 -2.99
C GLU A 119 -18.96 29.65 -2.33
N HIS A 120 -19.76 28.60 -2.15
CA HIS A 120 -19.35 27.36 -1.48
C HIS A 120 -19.06 26.21 -2.45
N LYS A 121 -19.38 26.34 -3.74
CA LYS A 121 -19.08 25.32 -4.76
C LYS A 121 -17.59 25.00 -4.83
N GLU A 122 -16.73 26.00 -4.69
CA GLU A 122 -15.28 25.80 -4.72
C GLU A 122 -14.82 24.85 -3.60
N TYR A 123 -15.39 24.96 -2.40
CA TYR A 123 -15.08 24.07 -1.27
C TYR A 123 -15.35 22.59 -1.59
N PHE A 124 -16.56 22.28 -2.07
CA PHE A 124 -16.93 20.90 -2.37
C PHE A 124 -16.19 20.36 -3.61
N ASN A 125 -15.90 21.21 -4.60
CA ASN A 125 -15.06 20.84 -5.73
C ASN A 125 -13.62 20.51 -5.29
N MET A 126 -13.03 21.28 -4.36
CA MET A 126 -11.72 20.93 -3.80
C MET A 126 -11.74 19.56 -3.11
N ILE A 127 -12.80 19.23 -2.35
CA ILE A 127 -12.96 17.89 -1.78
C ILE A 127 -12.98 16.83 -2.88
N LYS A 128 -13.75 17.05 -3.95
CA LYS A 128 -13.82 16.14 -5.09
C LYS A 128 -12.45 15.93 -5.74
N TYR A 129 -11.71 17.00 -6.03
CA TYR A 129 -10.37 16.92 -6.62
C TYR A 129 -9.37 16.22 -5.70
N ALA A 130 -9.46 16.44 -4.39
CA ALA A 130 -8.64 15.70 -3.42
C ALA A 130 -8.96 14.20 -3.49
N LEU A 131 -10.24 13.81 -3.52
CA LEU A 131 -10.64 12.41 -3.62
C LEU A 131 -10.25 11.76 -4.96
N GLU A 132 -10.27 12.50 -6.06
CA GLU A 132 -9.76 12.04 -7.36
C GLU A 132 -8.25 11.77 -7.29
N ALA A 133 -7.46 12.70 -6.74
CA ALA A 133 -6.02 12.49 -6.51
C ALA A 133 -5.75 11.28 -5.59
N LEU A 134 -6.58 11.07 -4.56
CA LEU A 134 -6.47 9.91 -3.68
C LEU A 134 -6.80 8.59 -4.40
N LYS A 135 -7.81 8.60 -5.27
CA LYS A 135 -8.19 7.45 -6.10
C LYS A 135 -7.05 7.07 -7.04
N ASP A 136 -6.46 8.06 -7.71
CA ASP A 136 -5.31 7.85 -8.61
C ASP A 136 -4.08 7.36 -7.83
N TYR A 137 -3.80 7.93 -6.65
CA TYR A 137 -2.77 7.41 -5.75
C TYR A 137 -2.97 5.93 -5.40
N ARG A 138 -4.19 5.52 -5.04
CA ARG A 138 -4.50 4.12 -4.68
C ARG A 138 -4.30 3.19 -5.87
N LYS A 139 -4.71 3.61 -7.06
CA LYS A 139 -4.51 2.87 -8.29
C LYS A 139 -3.02 2.72 -8.61
N SER A 140 -2.27 3.82 -8.68
CA SER A 140 -0.83 3.79 -8.94
C SER A 140 -0.06 3.00 -7.89
N LYS A 141 -0.47 3.03 -6.62
CA LYS A 141 0.11 2.19 -5.57
C LYS A 141 -0.14 0.70 -5.79
N SER A 142 -1.34 0.33 -6.25
CA SER A 142 -1.65 -1.06 -6.61
C SER A 142 -0.86 -1.51 -7.84
N ASP A 143 -0.68 -0.64 -8.84
CA ASP A 143 0.13 -0.96 -10.02
C ASP A 143 1.61 -1.15 -9.63
N LEU A 144 2.11 -0.31 -8.71
CA LEU A 144 3.48 -0.40 -8.19
C LEU A 144 3.73 -1.74 -7.47
N THR A 145 2.78 -2.25 -6.67
CA THR A 145 2.97 -3.55 -6.00
C THR A 145 3.04 -4.71 -6.98
N VAL A 146 2.30 -4.64 -8.09
CA VAL A 146 2.39 -5.62 -9.19
C VAL A 146 3.78 -5.56 -9.84
N ILE A 147 4.25 -4.37 -10.20
CA ILE A 147 5.59 -4.17 -10.80
C ILE A 147 6.70 -4.65 -9.85
N GLU A 148 6.61 -4.36 -8.56
CA GLU A 148 7.58 -4.83 -7.57
C GLU A 148 7.59 -6.36 -7.45
N SER A 149 6.42 -7.00 -7.54
CA SER A 149 6.32 -8.46 -7.53
C SER A 149 6.98 -9.09 -8.77
N ASP A 150 6.79 -8.50 -9.95
CA ASP A 150 7.42 -8.92 -11.20
C ASP A 150 8.93 -8.71 -11.16
N LYS A 151 9.39 -7.62 -10.54
CA LYS A 151 10.81 -7.33 -10.33
C LYS A 151 11.46 -8.41 -9.45
N VAL A 152 10.78 -8.85 -8.39
CA VAL A 152 11.24 -9.96 -7.54
C VAL A 152 11.29 -11.28 -8.33
N ALA A 153 10.28 -11.57 -9.15
CA ALA A 153 10.27 -12.76 -9.99
C ALA A 153 11.43 -12.77 -11.01
N ALA A 154 11.67 -11.66 -11.70
CA ALA A 154 12.78 -11.50 -12.64
C ALA A 154 14.16 -11.64 -11.95
N ARG A 155 14.34 -11.03 -10.77
CA ARG A 155 15.57 -11.21 -9.95
C ARG A 155 15.79 -12.65 -9.55
N ASN A 156 14.73 -13.37 -9.15
CA ASN A 156 14.83 -14.78 -8.80
C ASN A 156 15.21 -15.64 -10.01
N GLN A 157 14.67 -15.34 -11.19
CA GLN A 157 15.06 -16.00 -12.44
C GLN A 157 16.54 -15.74 -12.78
N LEU A 158 17.01 -14.49 -12.68
CA LEU A 158 18.41 -14.14 -12.91
C LEU A 158 19.34 -14.85 -11.92
N ARG A 159 18.95 -14.95 -10.64
CA ARG A 159 19.70 -15.67 -9.60
C ARG A 159 19.80 -17.16 -9.91
N ARG A 160 18.74 -17.79 -10.40
CA ARG A 160 18.75 -19.20 -10.84
C ARG A 160 19.72 -19.42 -12.00
N LEU A 161 19.68 -18.55 -13.02
CA LEU A 161 20.61 -18.62 -14.16
C LEU A 161 22.08 -18.40 -13.73
N THR A 162 22.31 -17.45 -12.83
CA THR A 162 23.65 -17.17 -12.28
C THR A 162 24.17 -18.36 -11.47
N THR A 163 23.31 -18.99 -10.66
CA THR A 163 23.66 -20.19 -9.89
C THR A 163 23.94 -21.38 -10.81
N ALA A 164 23.14 -21.56 -11.86
CA ALA A 164 23.38 -22.60 -12.87
C ALA A 164 24.72 -22.40 -13.59
N GLN A 165 25.09 -21.15 -13.90
CA GLN A 165 26.38 -20.82 -14.48
C GLN A 165 27.54 -21.11 -13.50
N ALA A 166 27.39 -20.75 -12.23
CA ALA A 166 28.38 -21.04 -11.19
C ALA A 166 28.58 -22.56 -11.02
N LEU A 167 27.50 -23.34 -10.96
CA LEU A 167 27.53 -24.80 -10.90
C LEU A 167 28.18 -25.41 -12.15
N ASN A 168 27.88 -24.91 -13.35
CA ASN A 168 28.53 -25.38 -14.58
C ASN A 168 30.04 -25.11 -14.57
N ASN A 169 30.46 -24.00 -13.97
CA ASN A 169 31.87 -23.66 -13.83
C ASN A 169 32.58 -24.54 -12.79
N SER A 170 31.93 -24.87 -11.68
CA SER A 170 32.50 -25.68 -10.59
C SER A 170 32.42 -27.19 -10.81
N LYS A 171 31.54 -27.70 -11.68
CA LYS A 171 31.45 -29.14 -11.97
C LYS A 171 32.81 -29.76 -12.30
N PHE A 172 33.63 -29.12 -13.14
CA PHE A 172 34.96 -29.66 -13.45
C PHE A 172 35.88 -29.68 -12.23
N THR A 173 35.97 -28.55 -11.52
CA THR A 173 36.87 -28.41 -10.38
C THR A 173 36.49 -29.37 -9.27
N ASN A 174 35.19 -29.55 -9.03
CA ASN A 174 34.68 -30.47 -8.04
C ASN A 174 34.92 -31.91 -8.47
N THR A 175 34.65 -32.31 -9.72
CA THR A 175 34.96 -33.69 -10.16
C THR A 175 36.45 -34.02 -10.09
N VAL A 176 37.33 -33.08 -10.42
CA VAL A 176 38.79 -33.27 -10.29
C VAL A 176 39.21 -33.29 -8.81
N SER A 177 38.64 -32.41 -7.98
CA SER A 177 38.92 -32.35 -6.55
C SER A 177 38.35 -33.56 -5.79
N ASP A 178 37.19 -34.07 -6.16
CA ASP A 178 36.57 -35.27 -5.57
C ASP A 178 37.34 -36.52 -5.99
N LEU A 179 37.86 -36.56 -7.22
CA LEU A 179 38.80 -37.59 -7.64
C LEU A 179 40.08 -37.50 -6.81
N ALA A 180 40.66 -36.31 -6.63
CA ALA A 180 41.89 -36.11 -5.84
C ALA A 180 41.69 -36.35 -4.33
N GLY A 181 40.54 -35.94 -3.78
CA GLY A 181 40.17 -36.09 -2.38
C GLY A 181 39.76 -37.51 -2.04
N GLY A 182 39.04 -38.18 -2.95
CA GLY A 182 38.75 -39.62 -2.84
C GLY A 182 40.02 -40.46 -2.78
N ILE A 183 41.09 -40.05 -3.47
CA ILE A 183 42.42 -40.68 -3.36
C ILE A 183 43.03 -40.46 -1.96
N ALA A 184 42.80 -39.31 -1.34
CA ALA A 184 43.33 -38.99 -0.03
C ALA A 184 42.54 -39.64 1.14
N GLU A 185 41.21 -39.77 1.01
CA GLU A 185 40.33 -40.09 2.14
C GLU A 185 39.93 -41.58 2.23
N SER A 186 39.93 -42.32 1.12
CA SER A 186 39.48 -43.73 1.06
C SER A 186 40.48 -44.77 1.60
N GLY A 187 41.48 -44.34 2.37
CA GLY A 187 42.47 -45.21 2.99
C GLY A 187 43.21 -46.09 1.97
N LYS A 188 43.90 -47.12 2.47
CA LYS A 188 44.83 -47.97 1.69
C LYS A 188 44.23 -48.60 0.41
N LEU A 189 42.90 -48.62 0.25
CA LEU A 189 42.21 -49.31 -0.85
C LEU A 189 42.09 -48.49 -2.14
N ALA A 190 41.72 -47.20 -2.12
CA ALA A 190 41.79 -46.43 -3.38
C ALA A 190 43.19 -45.90 -3.67
N ALA A 191 44.05 -45.76 -2.66
CA ALA A 191 45.48 -45.64 -2.88
C ALA A 191 45.98 -46.82 -3.74
N ALA A 192 45.56 -48.05 -3.42
CA ALA A 192 45.86 -49.22 -4.24
C ALA A 192 45.23 -49.16 -5.64
N VAL A 193 44.01 -48.64 -5.82
CA VAL A 193 43.41 -48.50 -7.17
C VAL A 193 44.14 -47.47 -8.03
N VAL A 194 44.56 -46.35 -7.45
CA VAL A 194 45.36 -45.34 -8.17
C VAL A 194 46.78 -45.80 -8.40
N GLU A 195 47.37 -46.52 -7.45
CA GLU A 195 48.68 -47.16 -7.61
C GLU A 195 48.61 -48.26 -8.67
N ILE A 196 47.55 -49.06 -8.72
CA ILE A 196 47.27 -50.03 -9.80
C ILE A 196 47.03 -49.28 -11.12
N GLY A 197 46.30 -48.17 -11.12
CA GLY A 197 46.07 -47.35 -12.31
C GLY A 197 47.37 -46.75 -12.86
N LEU A 198 48.22 -46.22 -11.99
CA LEU A 198 49.56 -45.73 -12.31
C LEU A 198 50.47 -46.88 -12.76
N LEU A 199 50.44 -48.03 -12.11
CA LEU A 199 51.18 -49.22 -12.51
C LEU A 199 50.69 -49.78 -13.85
N LEU A 200 49.40 -49.66 -14.17
CA LEU A 200 48.85 -50.00 -15.48
C LEU A 200 49.30 -48.98 -16.53
N ILE A 201 49.32 -47.68 -16.23
CA ILE A 201 49.81 -46.64 -17.14
C ILE A 201 51.31 -46.79 -17.37
N VAL A 202 52.10 -47.00 -16.32
CA VAL A 202 53.55 -47.23 -16.37
C VAL A 202 53.86 -48.56 -17.03
N GLY A 203 53.09 -49.62 -16.73
CA GLY A 203 53.21 -50.94 -17.33
C GLY A 203 52.85 -50.95 -18.81
N LEU A 204 51.78 -50.24 -19.21
CA LEU A 204 51.45 -49.98 -20.62
C LEU A 204 52.57 -49.17 -21.29
N GLY A 205 53.10 -48.14 -20.61
CA GLY A 205 54.25 -47.38 -21.07
C GLY A 205 55.47 -48.27 -21.33
N TYR A 206 55.85 -49.09 -20.36
CA TYR A 206 56.97 -50.04 -20.46
C TYR A 206 56.74 -51.09 -21.56
N TYR A 207 55.54 -51.67 -21.65
CA TYR A 207 55.19 -52.64 -22.69
C TYR A 207 55.30 -52.02 -24.09
N THR A 208 54.79 -50.80 -24.26
CA THR A 208 54.87 -50.08 -25.55
C THR A 208 56.32 -49.70 -25.91
N PHE A 209 57.16 -49.41 -24.92
CA PHE A 209 58.59 -49.19 -25.10
C PHE A 209 59.33 -50.48 -25.50
N ALA A 210 59.10 -51.58 -24.78
CA ALA A 210 59.78 -52.87 -25.00
C ALA A 210 59.46 -53.48 -26.38
N TYR A 211 58.23 -53.32 -26.88
CA TYR A 211 57.81 -53.83 -28.19
C TYR A 211 57.98 -52.83 -29.35
N SER A 212 58.65 -51.70 -29.13
CA SER A 212 58.79 -50.60 -30.13
C SER A 212 57.44 -50.10 -30.70
N GLN A 213 56.35 -50.24 -29.94
CA GLN A 213 54.99 -49.88 -30.34
C GLN A 213 54.63 -48.49 -29.79
N TYR A 214 55.44 -47.48 -30.14
CA TYR A 214 55.30 -46.10 -29.65
C TYR A 214 53.97 -45.41 -30.05
N TRP A 215 53.20 -45.99 -30.96
CA TRP A 215 51.93 -45.41 -31.44
C TRP A 215 50.79 -45.52 -30.41
N LEU A 216 50.76 -46.58 -29.58
CA LEU A 216 49.73 -46.82 -28.57
C LEU A 216 49.61 -45.71 -27.50
N PRO A 217 50.71 -45.27 -26.84
CA PRO A 217 50.60 -44.19 -25.85
C PRO A 217 50.22 -42.85 -26.48
N VAL A 218 50.62 -42.60 -27.74
CA VAL A 218 50.20 -41.43 -28.52
C VAL A 218 48.68 -41.46 -28.77
N CYS A 219 48.12 -42.62 -29.13
CA CYS A 219 46.67 -42.76 -29.29
C CYS A 219 45.91 -42.54 -27.96
N LEU A 220 46.38 -43.12 -26.85
CA LEU A 220 45.74 -42.97 -25.54
C LEU A 220 45.75 -41.51 -25.05
N THR A 221 46.90 -40.85 -25.12
CA THR A 221 47.01 -39.42 -24.77
C THR A 221 46.15 -38.56 -25.69
N GLY A 222 46.11 -38.85 -26.99
CA GLY A 222 45.22 -38.20 -27.95
C GLY A 222 43.74 -38.34 -27.58
N ILE A 223 43.30 -39.52 -27.16
CA ILE A 223 41.92 -39.77 -26.71
C ILE A 223 41.59 -38.95 -25.45
N ILE A 224 42.48 -38.91 -24.45
CA ILE A 224 42.29 -38.10 -23.23
C ILE A 224 42.18 -36.62 -23.58
N LEU A 225 43.10 -36.11 -24.42
CA LEU A 225 43.08 -34.73 -24.87
C LEU A 225 41.79 -34.40 -25.66
N LEU A 226 41.31 -35.35 -26.48
CA LEU A 226 40.05 -35.21 -27.20
C LEU A 226 38.86 -35.09 -26.23
N PHE A 227 38.78 -35.94 -25.20
CA PHE A 227 37.72 -35.84 -24.18
C PHE A 227 37.78 -34.51 -23.41
N VAL A 228 38.97 -34.06 -23.04
CA VAL A 228 39.15 -32.74 -22.39
C VAL A 228 38.72 -31.62 -23.34
N ALA A 229 39.09 -31.68 -24.62
CA ALA A 229 38.68 -30.69 -25.61
C ALA A 229 37.15 -30.66 -25.81
N ILE A 230 36.52 -31.82 -25.97
CA ILE A 230 35.05 -31.94 -26.09
C ILE A 230 34.38 -31.36 -24.83
N TYR A 231 34.89 -31.67 -23.65
CA TYR A 231 34.39 -31.13 -22.39
C TYR A 231 34.49 -29.59 -22.34
N GLN A 232 35.64 -29.03 -22.70
CA GLN A 232 35.85 -27.58 -22.71
C GLN A 232 34.94 -26.88 -23.73
N ILE A 233 34.75 -27.47 -24.91
CA ILE A 233 33.83 -26.95 -25.93
C ILE A 233 32.40 -26.97 -25.40
N ASN A 234 31.94 -28.09 -24.83
CA ASN A 234 30.58 -28.20 -24.27
C ASN A 234 30.37 -27.21 -23.11
N LYS A 235 31.39 -27.04 -22.24
CA LYS A 235 31.38 -26.03 -21.18
C LYS A 235 31.29 -24.60 -21.74
N ALA A 236 32.03 -24.28 -22.80
CA ALA A 236 31.98 -22.97 -23.44
C ALA A 236 30.60 -22.71 -24.09
N LEU A 237 30.04 -23.72 -24.78
CA LEU A 237 28.72 -23.63 -25.41
C LEU A 237 27.61 -23.44 -24.38
N THR A 238 27.60 -24.23 -23.30
CA THR A 238 26.62 -24.08 -22.20
C THR A 238 26.73 -22.73 -21.51
N ASN A 239 27.95 -22.25 -21.26
CA ASN A 239 28.15 -20.90 -20.71
C ASN A 239 27.68 -19.79 -21.65
N LYS A 240 27.89 -19.95 -22.97
CA LYS A 240 27.39 -18.99 -23.97
C LYS A 240 25.86 -18.99 -24.00
N ALA A 241 25.23 -20.16 -23.95
CA ALA A 241 23.78 -20.29 -23.90
C ALA A 241 23.17 -19.68 -22.63
N LEU A 242 23.76 -19.94 -21.45
CA LEU A 242 23.34 -19.33 -20.19
C LEU A 242 23.50 -17.81 -20.20
N LYS A 243 24.62 -17.30 -20.73
CA LYS A 243 24.83 -15.86 -20.90
C LYS A 243 23.76 -15.23 -21.80
N ALA A 244 23.48 -15.86 -22.95
CA ALA A 244 22.42 -15.41 -23.85
C ALA A 244 21.04 -15.41 -23.16
N ALA A 245 20.74 -16.42 -22.34
CA ALA A 245 19.48 -16.49 -21.58
C ALA A 245 19.37 -15.42 -20.47
N MET A 246 20.48 -14.91 -19.95
CA MET A 246 20.47 -13.85 -18.93
C MET A 246 20.21 -12.45 -19.50
N VAL A 247 20.56 -12.18 -20.75
CA VAL A 247 20.39 -10.87 -21.40
C VAL A 247 18.93 -10.39 -21.34
N PRO A 248 17.92 -11.13 -21.84
CA PRO A 248 16.54 -10.65 -21.83
C PRO A 248 15.97 -10.51 -20.40
N VAL A 249 16.48 -11.27 -19.44
CA VAL A 249 16.05 -11.14 -18.03
C VAL A 249 16.63 -9.87 -17.40
N ARG A 250 17.84 -9.46 -17.78
CA ARG A 250 18.45 -8.19 -17.34
C ARG A 250 17.76 -6.99 -17.96
N GLU A 251 17.50 -7.03 -19.27
CA GLU A 251 16.75 -5.98 -19.98
C GLU A 251 15.36 -5.78 -19.36
N LYS A 252 14.62 -6.89 -19.14
CA LYS A 252 13.33 -6.83 -18.44
C LYS A 252 13.45 -6.26 -17.02
N LEU A 253 14.53 -6.55 -16.32
CA LEU A 253 14.73 -6.05 -14.95
C LEU A 253 15.00 -4.54 -14.93
N GLU A 254 15.75 -4.03 -15.91
CA GLU A 254 16.02 -2.60 -16.10
C GLU A 254 14.73 -1.85 -16.49
N GLU A 255 13.94 -2.39 -17.42
CA GLU A 255 12.62 -1.86 -17.78
C GLU A 255 11.67 -1.80 -16.56
N LEU A 256 11.59 -2.88 -15.77
CA LEU A 256 10.79 -2.89 -14.54
C LEU A 256 11.31 -1.94 -13.46
N GLU A 257 12.61 -1.63 -13.45
CA GLU A 257 13.21 -0.68 -12.52
C GLU A 257 12.82 0.76 -12.89
N GLU A 258 12.93 1.12 -14.17
CA GLU A 258 12.50 2.42 -14.68
C GLU A 258 10.99 2.64 -14.47
N LEU A 259 10.15 1.64 -14.81
CA LEU A 259 8.70 1.71 -14.60
C LEU A 259 8.34 1.83 -13.12
N SER A 260 9.03 1.09 -12.25
CA SER A 260 8.85 1.18 -10.79
C SER A 260 9.14 2.60 -10.29
N ASP A 261 10.25 3.20 -10.73
CA ASP A 261 10.67 4.50 -10.23
C ASP A 261 9.77 5.62 -10.76
N ALA A 262 9.39 5.58 -12.04
CA ALA A 262 8.37 6.46 -12.60
C ALA A 262 7.03 6.38 -11.83
N LYS A 263 6.59 5.16 -11.48
CA LYS A 263 5.36 4.96 -10.70
C LYS A 263 5.46 5.44 -9.24
N LYS A 264 6.64 5.35 -8.63
CA LYS A 264 6.87 5.93 -7.29
C LYS A 264 6.76 7.44 -7.34
N ASP A 265 7.32 8.09 -8.35
CA ASP A 265 7.24 9.54 -8.53
C ASP A 265 5.79 10.00 -8.75
N GLU A 266 5.02 9.28 -9.57
CA GLU A 266 3.57 9.49 -9.70
C GLU A 266 2.86 9.39 -8.35
N CYS A 267 3.13 8.34 -7.57
CA CYS A 267 2.53 8.16 -6.24
C CYS A 267 2.85 9.32 -5.29
N VAL A 268 4.09 9.80 -5.28
CA VAL A 268 4.52 10.94 -4.48
C VAL A 268 3.79 12.21 -4.91
N ASN A 269 3.65 12.43 -6.22
CA ASN A 269 2.95 13.59 -6.77
C ASN A 269 1.46 13.61 -6.40
N TYR A 270 0.73 12.49 -6.61
CA TYR A 270 -0.67 12.39 -6.22
C TYR A 270 -0.88 12.56 -4.72
N LEU A 271 -0.03 11.95 -3.89
CA LEU A 271 -0.12 12.08 -2.43
C LEU A 271 0.17 13.52 -1.97
N THR A 272 1.13 14.20 -2.60
CA THR A 272 1.45 15.59 -2.30
C THR A 272 0.30 16.51 -2.69
N THR A 273 -0.27 16.32 -3.89
CA THR A 273 -1.45 17.05 -4.36
C THR A 273 -2.63 16.87 -3.40
N TYR A 274 -2.91 15.62 -2.99
CA TYR A 274 -3.93 15.31 -2.00
C TYR A 274 -3.69 16.02 -0.66
N LYS A 275 -2.47 15.95 -0.11
CA LYS A 275 -2.12 16.60 1.16
C LYS A 275 -2.26 18.12 1.10
N THR A 276 -1.84 18.73 0.00
CA THR A 276 -1.97 20.17 -0.21
C THR A 276 -3.45 20.58 -0.25
N LEU A 277 -4.26 19.89 -1.07
CA LEU A 277 -5.71 20.18 -1.17
C LEU A 277 -6.42 19.97 0.16
N THR A 278 -6.18 18.86 0.86
CA THR A 278 -6.81 18.55 2.15
C THR A 278 -6.41 19.54 3.24
N SER A 279 -5.14 19.97 3.29
CA SER A 279 -4.67 21.03 4.17
C SER A 279 -5.41 22.35 3.90
N THR A 280 -5.51 22.75 2.63
CA THR A 280 -6.28 23.95 2.24
C THR A 280 -7.74 23.83 2.68
N ILE A 281 -8.42 22.71 2.40
CA ILE A 281 -9.82 22.49 2.78
C ILE A 281 -10.04 22.62 4.30
N VAL A 282 -9.14 22.07 5.11
CA VAL A 282 -9.21 22.13 6.57
C VAL A 282 -8.96 23.55 7.09
N ASN A 283 -8.05 24.30 6.47
CA ASN A 283 -7.65 25.64 6.90
C ASN A 283 -8.58 26.76 6.41
N THR A 284 -9.21 26.64 5.24
CA THR A 284 -10.07 27.70 4.67
C THR A 284 -11.40 27.80 5.42
N PHE A 285 -11.92 26.69 5.95
CA PHE A 285 -13.20 26.65 6.67
C PHE A 285 -13.03 25.98 8.04
N PRO A 286 -12.27 26.62 8.95
CA PRO A 286 -12.13 26.12 10.30
C PRO A 286 -13.53 26.03 10.90
N ILE A 287 -13.86 24.87 11.46
CA ILE A 287 -15.03 24.75 12.30
C ILE A 287 -14.75 25.72 13.44
N LYS A 288 -15.53 26.81 13.53
CA LYS A 288 -15.56 27.58 14.76
C LYS A 288 -16.09 26.61 15.81
N GLU A 289 -15.18 26.04 16.60
CA GLU A 289 -15.58 25.32 17.79
C GLU A 289 -16.17 26.40 18.69
N ASP A 290 -17.50 26.50 18.69
CA ASP A 290 -18.25 27.42 19.52
C ASP A 290 -17.79 27.16 20.96
N GLY A 291 -16.95 28.06 21.45
CA GLY A 291 -16.09 27.82 22.60
C GLY A 291 -16.90 27.48 23.85
N GLU A 292 -16.52 26.36 24.48
CA GLU A 292 -16.48 26.13 25.93
C GLU A 292 -16.15 24.65 26.26
N GLY A 293 -16.30 23.74 25.30
CA GLY A 293 -15.81 22.38 25.44
C GLY A 293 -14.34 22.28 25.04
N LYS A 294 -13.41 22.37 26.00
CA LYS A 294 -12.03 21.90 25.76
C LYS A 294 -12.11 20.53 25.08
N PRO A 295 -11.41 20.31 23.95
CA PRO A 295 -11.38 18.99 23.34
C PRO A 295 -10.94 18.02 24.43
N VAL A 296 -11.84 17.12 24.83
CA VAL A 296 -11.45 15.95 25.61
C VAL A 296 -10.68 15.11 24.61
N ILE A 297 -9.38 15.41 24.50
CA ILE A 297 -8.40 14.50 23.95
C ILE A 297 -8.47 13.31 24.90
N ARG A 298 -9.41 12.38 24.63
CA ARG A 298 -9.28 11.04 25.15
C ARG A 298 -8.03 10.53 24.47
N GLU A 299 -6.92 10.63 25.18
CA GLU A 299 -5.75 9.80 24.94
C GLU A 299 -6.31 8.41 24.70
N ASN A 300 -6.19 7.97 23.46
CA ASN A 300 -6.69 6.71 23.01
C ASN A 300 -5.72 5.66 23.57
N SER A 301 -5.82 5.42 24.88
CA SER A 301 -4.92 4.61 25.71
C SER A 301 -5.06 3.10 25.45
N GLY A 302 -5.52 2.71 24.25
CA GLY A 302 -5.84 1.31 23.95
C GLY A 302 -5.72 0.87 22.50
N ASN A 303 -5.26 1.73 21.59
CA ASN A 303 -4.82 1.25 20.27
C ASN A 303 -3.29 1.28 20.23
N GLU A 304 -2.69 0.26 20.86
CA GLU A 304 -1.40 -0.23 20.37
C GLU A 304 -1.50 -0.32 18.85
N PRO A 305 -0.60 0.30 18.08
CA PRO A 305 -0.54 0.03 16.66
C PRO A 305 -0.33 -1.47 16.55
N GLN A 306 -1.32 -2.19 16.04
CA GLN A 306 -1.08 -3.48 15.42
C GLN A 306 0.05 -3.21 14.45
N LYS A 307 1.27 -3.61 14.82
CA LYS A 307 2.42 -3.60 13.94
C LYS A 307 1.90 -4.33 12.71
N ALA A 308 1.69 -3.58 11.63
CA ALA A 308 1.50 -4.16 10.32
C ALA A 308 2.67 -5.13 10.19
N SER A 309 2.37 -6.43 10.27
CA SER A 309 3.40 -7.45 10.19
C SER A 309 4.01 -7.26 8.82
N SER A 310 5.19 -6.64 8.82
CA SER A 310 6.06 -6.60 7.67
C SER A 310 6.59 -8.02 7.50
N ASP A 311 5.72 -8.95 7.14
CA ASP A 311 6.07 -10.25 6.58
C ASP A 311 6.55 -10.00 5.14
N TYR A 312 7.62 -9.21 5.03
CA TYR A 312 8.56 -9.41 3.96
C TYR A 312 9.36 -10.65 4.36
N PRO A 313 9.42 -11.71 3.54
CA PRO A 313 10.30 -12.83 3.80
C PRO A 313 11.72 -12.28 3.90
N ARG A 314 12.28 -12.27 5.12
CA ARG A 314 13.72 -12.10 5.32
C ARG A 314 14.39 -13.18 4.49
N LEU A 315 14.99 -12.78 3.37
CA LEU A 315 15.97 -13.57 2.66
C LEU A 315 17.03 -13.98 3.70
N ARG A 316 16.93 -15.21 4.21
CA ARG A 316 18.00 -15.85 4.97
C ARG A 316 19.25 -15.72 4.10
N LYS A 317 20.27 -15.04 4.63
CA LYS A 317 21.64 -15.26 4.19
C LYS A 317 21.89 -16.75 4.42
N MET A 318 21.91 -17.52 3.34
CA MET A 318 22.52 -18.84 3.33
C MET A 318 23.99 -18.57 3.12
N ASP A 319 24.74 -18.70 4.21
CA ASP A 319 26.16 -19.02 4.17
C ASP A 319 26.33 -20.47 3.66
#